data_AF-G1VAU9-F1
#
_entry.id   AF-G1VAU9-F1
#
_cell.length_a   1.000
_cell.length_b   1.000
_cell.length_c   1.000
_cell.angle_alpha   90.00
_cell.angle_beta   90.00
_cell.angle_gamma   90.00
#
_symmetry.space_group_name_H-M   'P 1'
#
loop_
_entity.id
_entity.type
_entity.pdbx_description
1 polymer ?
#
loop_
_entity_poly.entity_id
_entity_poly.type
_entity_poly.pdbx_seq_one_letter_code
_entity_poly.pdbx_strand_id
1 'polypeptide(L)'
;MKKKTILLIFFSIVLIGAIIWCVNTPYREVNLNDTLETIQKNDTCITVHDLYKDKDWDKMVIIKPYDKRTASDEKIDMGYTGDREAILDNTLFDSICTILFLKGNQLVAFSSVYRNVIDFSPLNKKTYKSSDKICIINKVATDC
;
A
#
# COMPACT_ATOMS: atom_id res chain seq x y z
N MET A 1 -2.10 -18.90 -47.30
CA MET A 1 -1.93 -19.26 -45.87
C MET A 1 -0.99 -18.33 -45.07
N LYS A 2 -0.06 -17.58 -45.69
CA LYS A 2 0.97 -16.81 -44.96
C LYS A 2 0.49 -15.60 -44.15
N LYS A 3 -0.47 -14.80 -44.64
CA LYS A 3 -0.93 -13.56 -43.96
C LYS A 3 -1.60 -13.80 -42.59
N LYS A 4 -2.43 -14.86 -42.48
CA LYS A 4 -3.15 -15.17 -41.23
C LYS A 4 -2.20 -15.61 -40.11
N THR A 5 -1.16 -16.38 -40.46
CA THR A 5 -0.13 -16.82 -39.51
C THR A 5 0.73 -15.67 -39.01
N ILE A 6 1.12 -14.74 -39.90
CA ILE A 6 1.89 -13.54 -39.51
C ILE A 6 1.06 -12.62 -38.59
N LEU A 7 -0.22 -12.45 -38.87
CA LEU A 7 -1.13 -11.66 -38.02
C LEU A 7 -1.26 -12.28 -36.62
N LEU A 8 -1.38 -13.60 -36.54
CA LEU A 8 -1.44 -14.34 -35.28
C LEU A 8 -0.17 -14.15 -34.44
N ILE A 9 1.01 -14.24 -35.07
CA ILE A 9 2.30 -14.01 -34.38
C ILE A 9 2.36 -12.59 -33.82
N PHE A 10 1.96 -11.59 -34.61
CA PHE A 10 1.96 -10.20 -34.15
C PHE A 10 0.99 -9.99 -32.99
N PHE A 11 -0.22 -10.56 -33.06
CA PHE A 11 -1.19 -10.51 -31.98
C PHE A 11 -0.66 -11.19 -30.71
N SER A 12 -0.01 -12.34 -30.83
CA SER A 12 0.60 -13.03 -29.70
C SER A 12 1.72 -12.21 -29.04
N ILE A 13 2.57 -11.53 -29.82
CA ILE A 13 3.62 -10.66 -29.27
C ILE A 13 3.02 -9.47 -28.51
N VAL A 14 1.99 -8.83 -29.07
CA VAL A 14 1.28 -7.73 -28.41
C VAL A 14 0.59 -8.21 -27.13
N LEU A 15 -0.03 -9.39 -27.16
CA LEU A 15 -0.69 -9.99 -26.00
C LEU A 15 0.31 -10.29 -24.88
N ILE A 16 1.47 -10.88 -25.22
CA ILE A 16 2.55 -11.15 -24.27
C ILE A 16 3.09 -9.85 -23.69
N GLY A 17 3.29 -8.81 -24.51
CA GLY A 17 3.71 -7.49 -24.04
C GLY A 17 2.72 -6.86 -23.07
N ALA A 18 1.41 -6.96 -23.35
CA ALA A 18 0.36 -6.49 -22.46
C ALA A 18 0.30 -7.27 -21.14
N ILE A 19 0.49 -8.59 -21.18
CA ILE A 19 0.55 -9.43 -19.98
C ILE A 19 1.78 -9.06 -19.13
N ILE A 20 2.96 -8.90 -19.74
CA ILE A 20 4.17 -8.48 -19.02
C ILE A 20 3.97 -7.10 -18.39
N TRP A 21 3.35 -6.15 -19.10
CA TRP A 21 3.07 -4.82 -18.55
C TRP A 21 2.11 -4.87 -17.35
N CYS A 22 1.05 -5.69 -17.43
CA CYS A 22 0.09 -5.86 -16.34
C CYS A 22 0.67 -6.60 -15.13
N VAL A 23 1.57 -7.56 -15.35
CA VAL A 23 2.16 -8.39 -14.27
C VAL A 23 3.39 -7.72 -13.64
N ASN A 24 4.18 -6.99 -14.42
CA ASN A 24 5.42 -6.33 -13.97
C ASN A 24 5.24 -4.82 -13.71
N THR A 25 4.07 -4.35 -13.28
CA THR A 25 4.08 -3.04 -12.62
C THR A 25 4.42 -3.29 -11.16
N PRO A 26 5.70 -3.21 -10.73
CA PRO A 26 6.03 -3.39 -9.33
C PRO A 26 5.24 -2.36 -8.53
N TYR A 27 4.68 -2.81 -7.42
CA TYR A 27 4.22 -1.89 -6.40
C TYR A 27 5.43 -1.09 -5.92
N ARG A 28 5.18 0.15 -5.52
CA ARG A 28 6.24 1.09 -5.16
C ARG A 28 6.04 1.54 -3.72
N GLU A 29 7.14 1.70 -3.00
CA GLU A 29 7.11 2.47 -1.75
C GLU A 29 6.78 3.93 -2.09
N VAL A 30 5.76 4.46 -1.44
CA VAL A 30 5.33 5.85 -1.58
C VAL A 30 5.65 6.61 -0.30
N ASN A 31 6.24 7.78 -0.46
CA ASN A 31 6.48 8.68 0.67
C ASN A 31 5.20 9.47 0.93
N LEU A 32 4.65 9.32 2.13
CA LEU A 32 3.43 10.00 2.55
C LEU A 32 3.69 11.18 3.48
N ASN A 33 4.95 11.47 3.83
CA ASN A 33 5.30 12.43 4.89
C ASN A 33 4.66 13.80 4.66
N ASP A 34 4.76 14.38 3.46
CA ASP A 34 4.18 15.71 3.17
C ASP A 34 2.66 15.73 3.35
N THR A 35 1.98 14.67 2.89
CA THR A 35 0.52 14.50 3.05
C THR A 35 0.16 14.38 4.52
N LEU A 36 0.91 13.57 5.27
CA LEU A 36 0.67 13.32 6.69
C LEU A 36 0.97 14.56 7.55
N GLU A 37 2.05 15.29 7.28
CA GLU A 37 2.38 16.56 7.93
C GLU A 37 1.29 17.61 7.69
N THR A 38 0.74 17.64 6.47
CA THR A 38 -0.37 18.55 6.13
C THR A 38 -1.64 18.18 6.90
N ILE A 39 -1.95 16.89 7.04
CA ILE A 39 -3.10 16.40 7.83
C ILE A 39 -2.90 16.74 9.30
N GLN A 40 -1.69 16.55 9.82
CA GLN A 40 -1.32 16.81 11.21
C GLN A 40 -1.45 18.30 11.55
N LYS A 41 -0.99 19.20 10.68
CA LYS A 41 -1.08 20.66 10.90
C LYS A 41 -2.51 21.19 10.94
N ASN A 42 -3.45 20.49 10.28
CA ASN A 42 -4.82 20.97 10.14
C ASN A 42 -5.83 20.24 11.05
N ASP A 43 -5.39 19.27 11.88
CA ASP A 43 -6.24 18.43 12.74
C ASP A 43 -7.49 17.88 12.00
N THR A 44 -7.29 17.41 10.78
CA THR A 44 -8.39 17.02 9.88
C THR A 44 -8.71 15.53 9.91
N CYS A 45 -10.00 15.21 9.92
CA CYS A 45 -10.48 13.93 9.42
C CYS A 45 -10.42 13.92 7.89
N ILE A 46 -9.81 12.89 7.32
CA ILE A 46 -9.66 12.74 5.87
C ILE A 46 -10.34 11.47 5.37
N THR A 47 -10.63 11.44 4.08
CA THR A 47 -10.96 10.18 3.42
C THR A 47 -9.69 9.36 3.30
N VAL A 48 -9.74 8.06 3.48
CA VAL A 48 -8.57 7.17 3.39
C VAL A 48 -7.90 7.29 2.02
N HIS A 49 -8.68 7.43 0.95
CA HIS A 49 -8.17 7.74 -0.40
C HIS A 49 -7.30 9.01 -0.46
N ASP A 50 -7.52 10.00 0.43
CA ASP A 50 -6.75 11.23 0.42
C ASP A 50 -5.28 11.04 0.83
N LEU A 51 -4.95 9.92 1.49
CA LEU A 51 -3.56 9.57 1.82
C LEU A 51 -2.72 9.33 0.56
N TYR A 52 -3.29 8.70 -0.47
CA TYR A 52 -2.56 8.35 -1.69
C TYR A 52 -3.47 8.43 -2.91
N LYS A 53 -3.28 9.46 -3.74
CA LYS A 53 -4.19 9.77 -4.86
C LYS A 53 -3.66 9.35 -6.23
N ASP A 54 -2.39 8.97 -6.33
CA ASP A 54 -1.71 8.81 -7.62
C ASP A 54 -2.08 7.52 -8.37
N LYS A 55 -2.70 6.56 -7.68
CA LYS A 55 -3.17 5.31 -8.26
C LYS A 55 -4.56 4.95 -7.76
N ASP A 56 -5.25 4.13 -8.54
CA ASP A 56 -6.53 3.55 -8.17
C ASP A 56 -6.32 2.36 -7.21
N TRP A 57 -6.93 2.43 -6.03
CA TRP A 57 -6.94 1.38 -5.01
C TRP A 57 -8.25 1.47 -4.20
N ASP A 58 -8.66 0.35 -3.60
CA ASP A 58 -9.97 0.21 -2.95
C ASP A 58 -9.89 -0.08 -1.45
N LYS A 59 -8.72 -0.52 -0.97
CA LYS A 59 -8.54 -1.01 0.38
C LYS A 59 -7.16 -0.62 0.92
N MET A 60 -7.15 -0.09 2.13
CA MET A 60 -5.95 0.18 2.91
C MET A 60 -5.84 -0.85 4.04
N VAL A 61 -4.66 -1.41 4.25
CA VAL A 61 -4.33 -2.21 5.43
C VAL A 61 -3.25 -1.50 6.23
N ILE A 62 -3.45 -1.40 7.54
CA ILE A 62 -2.48 -0.84 8.47
C ILE A 62 -1.86 -1.97 9.25
N ILE A 63 -0.55 -2.10 9.09
CA ILE A 63 0.31 -2.99 9.85
C ILE A 63 0.95 -2.16 10.94
N LYS A 64 0.54 -2.42 12.19
CA LYS A 64 1.14 -1.79 13.37
C LYS A 64 2.41 -2.54 13.79
N PRO A 65 3.35 -1.89 14.50
CA PRO A 65 4.46 -2.60 15.13
C PRO A 65 3.98 -3.81 15.92
N TYR A 66 4.73 -4.92 15.88
CA TYR A 66 4.43 -6.16 16.61
C TYR A 66 3.13 -6.90 16.20
N ASP A 67 2.48 -6.53 15.09
CA ASP A 67 1.30 -7.26 14.63
C ASP A 67 1.71 -8.61 14.04
N LYS A 68 1.64 -9.68 14.85
CA LYS A 68 2.07 -11.06 14.49
C LYS A 68 1.46 -11.63 13.20
N ARG A 69 0.37 -11.05 12.69
CA ARG A 69 -0.40 -11.56 11.55
C ARG A 69 0.24 -11.27 10.19
N THR A 70 1.15 -10.32 10.11
CA THR A 70 1.83 -10.00 8.84
C THR A 70 2.77 -11.10 8.40
N ALA A 71 3.39 -11.82 9.33
CA ALA A 71 4.33 -12.91 9.01
C ALA A 71 3.70 -14.05 8.19
N SER A 72 2.36 -14.21 8.17
CA SER A 72 1.74 -15.36 7.51
C SER A 72 0.27 -15.23 7.07
N ASP A 73 -0.52 -14.26 7.55
CA ASP A 73 -1.98 -14.44 7.57
C ASP A 73 -2.77 -13.65 6.54
N GLU A 74 -2.18 -12.66 5.87
CA GLU A 74 -2.88 -11.94 4.82
C GLU A 74 -2.60 -12.59 3.45
N LYS A 75 -3.66 -13.10 2.81
CA LYS A 75 -3.64 -13.59 1.42
C LYS A 75 -3.49 -12.42 0.44
N ILE A 76 -2.61 -11.44 0.68
CA ILE A 76 -2.35 -10.34 -0.26
C ILE A 76 -1.48 -10.88 -1.38
N ASP A 77 -1.87 -10.60 -2.62
CA ASP A 77 -0.99 -10.79 -3.76
C ASP A 77 0.04 -9.66 -3.78
N MET A 78 1.19 -9.92 -3.17
CA MET A 78 2.33 -9.00 -3.11
C MET A 78 3.28 -9.19 -4.30
N GLY A 79 2.89 -9.85 -5.40
CA GLY A 79 3.76 -10.01 -6.57
C GLY A 79 5.10 -10.71 -6.26
N TYR A 80 6.21 -10.12 -6.73
CA TYR A 80 7.55 -10.73 -6.63
C TYR A 80 8.05 -10.83 -5.17
N THR A 81 8.69 -11.96 -4.83
CA THR A 81 8.95 -12.41 -3.45
C THR A 81 9.86 -11.49 -2.63
N GLY A 82 10.79 -10.75 -3.26
CA GLY A 82 11.82 -9.98 -2.54
C GLY A 82 11.29 -8.79 -1.73
N ASP A 83 10.26 -8.12 -2.23
CA ASP A 83 9.69 -6.94 -1.58
C ASP A 83 8.73 -7.32 -0.42
N ARG A 84 8.26 -8.57 -0.39
CA ARG A 84 7.49 -9.14 0.73
C ARG A 84 8.36 -9.19 1.99
N GLU A 85 9.60 -9.65 1.89
CA GLU A 85 10.51 -9.72 3.05
C GLU A 85 10.79 -8.32 3.61
N ALA A 86 11.03 -7.32 2.76
CA ALA A 86 11.24 -5.94 3.20
C ALA A 86 10.02 -5.34 3.92
N ILE A 87 8.80 -5.58 3.44
CA ILE A 87 7.56 -5.14 4.11
C ILE A 87 7.38 -5.84 5.47
N LEU A 88 7.77 -7.12 5.56
CA LEU A 88 7.68 -7.91 6.79
C LEU A 88 8.72 -7.48 7.83
N ASP A 89 9.94 -7.16 7.42
CA ASP A 89 11.00 -6.69 8.31
C ASP A 89 10.64 -5.36 8.99
N ASN A 90 9.89 -4.49 8.31
CA ASN A 90 9.44 -3.22 8.87
C ASN A 90 8.52 -3.39 10.10
N THR A 91 7.89 -4.56 10.26
CA THR A 91 7.01 -4.86 11.42
C THR A 91 7.78 -5.10 12.72
N LEU A 92 9.10 -5.29 12.63
CA LEU A 92 10.01 -5.47 13.76
C LEU A 92 10.46 -4.15 14.39
N PHE A 93 10.13 -3.00 13.78
CA PHE A 93 10.51 -1.69 14.30
C PHE A 93 9.35 -1.03 15.05
N ASP A 94 9.54 -0.79 16.34
CA ASP A 94 8.57 -0.18 17.28
C ASP A 94 8.03 1.18 16.84
N SER A 95 8.84 1.87 16.02
CA SER A 95 8.59 3.22 15.56
C SER A 95 7.95 3.28 14.18
N ILE A 96 7.71 2.16 13.49
CA ILE A 96 7.24 2.15 12.09
C ILE A 96 5.88 1.44 11.97
N CYS A 97 4.91 2.13 11.38
CA CYS A 97 3.68 1.53 10.86
C CYS A 97 3.82 1.34 9.35
N THR A 98 3.52 0.15 8.84
CA THR A 98 3.47 -0.08 7.38
C THR A 98 2.02 0.04 6.89
N ILE A 99 1.80 0.87 5.88
CA ILE A 99 0.50 1.04 5.21
C ILE A 99 0.56 0.34 3.86
N LEU A 100 -0.40 -0.53 3.60
CA LEU A 100 -0.55 -1.21 2.31
C LEU A 100 -1.77 -0.68 1.57
N PHE A 101 -1.61 -0.34 0.30
CA PHE A 101 -2.68 0.07 -0.61
C PHE A 101 -2.97 -1.06 -1.60
N LEU A 102 -4.20 -1.55 -1.58
CA LEU A 102 -4.63 -2.74 -2.32
C LEU A 102 -5.72 -2.40 -3.34
N LYS A 103 -5.69 -3.07 -4.49
CA LYS A 103 -6.77 -3.09 -5.48
C LYS A 103 -7.16 -4.53 -5.76
N GLY A 104 -8.41 -4.91 -5.52
CA GLY A 104 -8.86 -6.29 -5.78
C GLY A 104 -7.99 -7.36 -5.11
N ASN A 105 -7.39 -7.04 -3.95
CA ASN A 105 -6.47 -7.88 -3.18
C ASN A 105 -5.00 -7.98 -3.67
N GLN A 106 -4.65 -7.24 -4.73
CA GLN A 106 -3.28 -7.05 -5.20
C GLN A 106 -2.66 -5.81 -4.56
N LEU A 107 -1.40 -5.89 -4.15
CA LEU A 107 -0.64 -4.74 -3.64
C LEU A 107 -0.30 -3.78 -4.78
N VAL A 108 -0.64 -2.50 -4.59
CA VAL A 108 -0.41 -1.43 -5.58
C VAL A 108 0.70 -0.47 -5.13
N ALA A 109 0.75 -0.20 -3.83
CA ALA A 109 1.76 0.62 -3.17
C ALA A 109 1.84 0.27 -1.68
N PHE A 110 2.95 0.61 -1.05
CA PHE A 110 3.06 0.60 0.41
C PHE A 110 3.79 1.85 0.91
N SER A 111 3.70 2.12 2.20
CA SER A 111 4.45 3.20 2.83
C SER A 111 4.88 2.79 4.22
N SER A 112 6.13 3.07 4.57
CA SER A 112 6.68 2.91 5.92
C SER A 112 6.59 4.25 6.62
N VAL A 113 5.71 4.37 7.61
CA VAL A 113 5.42 5.65 8.29
C VAL A 113 5.90 5.60 9.72
N TYR A 114 6.74 6.57 10.09
CA TYR A 114 7.20 6.69 11.47
C TYR A 114 6.12 7.24 12.39
N ARG A 115 6.00 6.67 13.59
CA ARG A 115 5.02 7.06 14.62
C ARG A 115 5.19 8.49 15.13
N ASN A 116 6.40 9.06 15.00
CA ASN A 116 6.67 10.46 15.36
C ASN A 116 6.10 11.46 14.34
N VAL A 117 5.95 11.05 13.07
CA VAL A 117 5.24 11.83 12.05
C VAL A 117 3.75 11.75 12.32
N ILE A 118 3.24 10.53 12.50
CA ILE A 118 1.84 10.32 12.79
C ILE A 118 1.57 9.00 13.52
N ASP A 119 0.73 9.02 14.55
CA ASP A 119 0.39 7.81 15.29
C ASP A 119 -0.93 7.20 14.78
N PHE A 120 -0.82 6.07 14.07
CA PHE A 120 -1.98 5.25 13.67
C PHE A 120 -2.45 4.29 14.76
N SER A 121 -1.82 4.27 15.94
CA SER A 121 -2.26 3.43 17.06
C SER A 121 -3.74 3.62 17.45
N PRO A 122 -4.34 4.84 17.42
CA PRO A 122 -5.73 5.06 17.81
C PRO A 122 -6.77 4.50 16.82
N LEU A 123 -6.34 4.11 15.62
CA LEU A 123 -7.22 3.54 14.61
C LEU A 123 -7.64 2.12 15.01
N ASN A 124 -8.94 1.93 15.26
CA ASN A 124 -9.50 0.69 15.80
C ASN A 124 -9.65 -0.44 14.78
N LYS A 125 -9.76 -0.11 13.49
CA LYS A 125 -9.78 -1.11 12.41
C LYS A 125 -8.36 -1.30 11.87
N LYS A 126 -8.12 -2.50 11.34
CA LYS A 126 -6.90 -2.85 10.60
C LYS A 126 -7.02 -2.57 9.11
N THR A 127 -8.25 -2.67 8.59
CA THR A 127 -8.56 -2.52 7.18
C THR A 127 -9.59 -1.42 7.01
N TYR A 128 -9.38 -0.58 6.01
CA TYR A 128 -10.26 0.51 5.64
C TYR A 128 -10.55 0.46 4.15
N LYS A 129 -11.77 0.80 3.76
CA LYS A 129 -12.07 1.08 2.35
C LYS A 129 -11.46 2.42 1.97
N SER A 130 -11.12 2.61 0.70
CA SER A 130 -10.64 3.91 0.22
C SER A 130 -11.64 5.04 0.48
N SER A 131 -12.94 4.74 0.53
CA SER A 131 -14.01 5.69 0.87
C SER A 131 -14.25 5.90 2.37
N ASP A 132 -13.61 5.13 3.26
CA ASP A 132 -13.75 5.33 4.70
C ASP A 132 -13.13 6.67 5.11
N LYS A 133 -13.62 7.26 6.20
CA LYS A 133 -13.00 8.43 6.83
C LYS A 133 -12.20 8.01 8.05
N ILE A 134 -11.00 8.56 8.18
CA ILE A 134 -10.14 8.41 9.36
C ILE A 134 -9.84 9.79 9.93
N CYS A 135 -9.84 9.87 11.26
CA CYS A 135 -9.40 11.06 11.98
C CYS A 135 -8.10 10.69 12.67
N ILE A 136 -7.04 11.42 12.34
CA ILE A 136 -5.73 11.15 12.92
C ILE A 136 -5.47 12.25 13.93
N ILE A 137 -5.69 11.92 15.20
CA ILE A 137 -5.60 12.88 16.29
C ILE A 137 -4.14 13.03 16.65
N ASN A 138 -3.67 14.28 16.65
CA ASN A 138 -2.31 14.62 17.03
C ASN A 138 -2.06 14.28 18.51
N LYS A 139 -1.55 13.08 18.74
CA LYS A 139 -0.75 12.78 19.92
C LYS A 139 0.63 12.47 19.38
N VAL A 140 1.50 13.48 19.36
CA VAL A 140 2.93 13.20 19.41
C VAL A 140 3.09 12.17 20.51
N ALA A 141 3.60 10.98 20.18
CA ALA A 141 4.02 10.03 21.19
C ALA A 141 5.12 10.74 21.98
N THR A 142 4.75 11.42 23.06
CA THR A 142 5.70 11.80 24.09
C THR A 142 6.19 10.47 24.63
N ASP A 143 7.44 10.15 24.30
CA ASP A 143 8.18 9.08 24.98
C ASP A 143 7.98 9.29 26.48
N CYS A 144 7.26 8.35 27.10
CA CYS A 144 7.11 8.26 28.55
C CYS A 144 8.27 7.43 29.09
#